data_AF-A0A6A2YKR4-F1
#
_entry.id   AF-A0A6A2YKR4-F1
#
_cell.length_a   1.000
_cell.length_b   1.000
_cell.length_c   1.000
_cell.angle_alpha   90.00
_cell.angle_beta   90.00
_cell.angle_gamma   90.00
#
_symmetry.space_group_name_H-M   'P 1'
#
loop_
_entity.id
_entity.type
_entity.pdbx_description
1 polymer ?
#
loop_
_entity_poly.entity_id
_entity_poly.type
_entity_poly.pdbx_seq_one_letter_code
_entity_poly.pdbx_strand_id
1 'polypeptide(L)'
;MPASFKVLHDPVRKSDTIIADFGESAIGRVAPVDSGFWWIILLRAYTKSTGDLSQAETPECQKGMMLILTLCLSEGIDTFPTLLCADGCSMIDRMGIYGYPIEIQALFLMALRCALSLLKHDAEGKECIERIVKRLHALSYHMRSYFWLDFQQLNDIYRYKTEEYSHTAVNKFNVIPDSIPDWVFDFMPTGGGYFIGNVSPARMDFRWFCLGNCIAILCSLATPEQSMAIMDLIEERWELWRNATKNSLSRNRKS
;
A
#
# COMPACT_ATOMS: atom_id res chain seq x y z
N MET A 1 11.27 -3.24 -10.48
CA MET A 1 11.34 -1.99 -11.28
C MET A 1 12.36 -1.07 -10.63
N PRO A 2 13.08 -0.21 -11.38
CA PRO A 2 14.04 0.71 -10.77
C PRO A 2 13.32 1.79 -9.94
N ALA A 3 14.01 2.31 -8.92
CA ALA A 3 13.54 3.45 -8.12
C ALA A 3 13.69 4.75 -8.91
N SER A 4 14.79 4.88 -9.65
CA SER A 4 15.09 6.07 -10.45
C SER A 4 15.96 5.71 -11.65
N PHE A 5 16.14 6.67 -12.56
CA PHE A 5 17.12 6.58 -13.62
C PHE A 5 17.68 7.97 -13.93
N LYS A 6 18.88 8.02 -14.49
CA LYS A 6 19.51 9.24 -14.99
C LYS A 6 19.97 9.06 -16.43
N VAL A 7 19.97 10.15 -17.17
CA VAL A 7 20.52 10.22 -18.54
C VAL A 7 21.90 10.83 -18.45
N LEU A 8 22.92 10.09 -18.87
CA LEU A 8 24.28 10.59 -19.02
C LEU A 8 24.54 10.95 -20.47
N HIS A 9 24.85 12.22 -20.71
CA HIS A 9 25.23 12.72 -22.03
C HIS A 9 26.75 12.62 -22.21
N ASP A 10 27.19 11.93 -23.27
CA ASP A 10 28.58 11.95 -23.71
C ASP A 10 28.73 12.98 -24.85
N PRO A 11 29.34 14.16 -24.60
CA PRO A 11 29.47 15.22 -25.61
C PRO A 11 30.46 14.86 -26.73
N VAL A 12 31.38 13.92 -26.49
CA VAL A 12 32.39 13.50 -27.48
C VAL A 12 31.77 12.47 -28.42
N ARG A 13 31.04 11.49 -27.89
CA ARG A 13 30.35 10.46 -28.69
C ARG A 13 28.99 10.92 -29.22
N LYS A 14 28.48 12.07 -28.73
CA LYS A 14 27.13 12.59 -29.01
C LYS A 14 26.04 11.54 -28.75
N SER A 15 26.18 10.80 -27.66
CA SER A 15 25.30 9.68 -27.32
C SER A 15 24.80 9.82 -25.89
N ASP A 16 23.53 9.49 -25.70
CA ASP A 16 22.89 9.46 -24.38
C ASP A 16 22.81 8.02 -23.88
N THR A 17 23.17 7.80 -22.61
CA THR A 17 23.07 6.50 -21.94
C THR A 17 22.16 6.60 -20.73
N ILE A 18 21.21 5.68 -20.61
CA ILE A 18 20.30 5.60 -19.45
C ILE A 18 20.92 4.67 -18.41
N ILE A 19 21.05 5.16 -17.18
CA ILE A 19 21.48 4.37 -16.02
C ILE A 19 20.35 4.32 -15.02
N ALA A 20 19.85 3.12 -14.74
CA ALA A 20 18.84 2.87 -13.73
C ALA A 20 19.47 2.58 -12.36
N ASP A 21 18.76 2.91 -11.29
CA ASP A 21 19.09 2.56 -9.90
C ASP A 21 17.92 1.75 -9.33
N PHE A 22 18.20 0.52 -8.90
CA PHE A 22 17.24 -0.41 -8.31
C PHE A 22 17.29 -0.40 -6.77
N GLY A 23 18.03 0.52 -6.18
CA GLY A 23 18.24 0.65 -4.74
C GLY A 23 19.70 0.44 -4.33
N GLU A 24 20.58 0.01 -5.24
CA GLU A 24 22.00 -0.19 -4.98
C GLU A 24 22.74 1.11 -4.66
N SER A 25 22.30 2.24 -5.23
CA SER A 25 22.84 3.57 -4.94
C SER A 25 22.01 4.32 -3.90
N ALA A 26 20.83 3.80 -3.54
CA ALA A 26 19.98 4.39 -2.52
C ALA A 26 20.61 4.28 -1.13
N ILE A 27 20.51 5.35 -0.35
CA ILE A 27 21.02 5.37 1.01
C ILE A 27 20.24 4.32 1.82
N GLY A 28 20.91 3.32 2.37
CA GLY A 28 20.28 2.22 3.11
C GLY A 28 19.88 1.00 2.28
N ARG A 29 20.19 0.98 0.97
CA ARG A 29 19.94 -0.15 0.06
C ARG A 29 18.50 -0.64 0.06
N VAL A 30 17.59 0.32 -0.03
CA VAL A 30 16.15 0.07 0.09
C VAL A 30 15.58 -0.41 -1.25
N ALA A 31 14.71 -1.41 -1.20
CA ALA A 31 14.05 -1.95 -2.39
C ALA A 31 12.76 -1.15 -2.72
N PRO A 32 12.61 -0.61 -3.95
CA PRO A 32 11.45 0.19 -4.36
C PRO A 32 10.27 -0.72 -4.76
N VAL A 33 9.53 -1.21 -3.78
CA VAL A 33 8.43 -2.16 -4.01
C VAL A 33 7.27 -1.49 -4.76
N ASP A 34 6.99 -0.24 -4.42
CA ASP A 34 5.93 0.59 -4.99
C ASP A 34 6.12 0.93 -6.48
N SER A 35 7.36 1.07 -6.96
CA SER A 35 7.67 1.37 -8.37
C SER A 35 7.00 0.41 -9.36
N GLY A 36 6.92 -0.88 -9.02
CA GLY A 36 6.23 -1.88 -9.84
C GLY A 36 4.72 -1.63 -9.93
N PHE A 37 4.11 -1.30 -8.80
CA PHE A 37 2.67 -1.03 -8.72
C PHE A 37 2.31 0.26 -9.44
N TRP A 38 3.09 1.32 -9.24
CA TRP A 38 2.89 2.59 -9.93
C TRP A 38 3.02 2.44 -11.44
N TRP A 39 3.94 1.62 -11.94
CA TRP A 39 4.06 1.37 -13.38
C TRP A 39 2.80 0.73 -13.97
N ILE A 40 2.23 -0.29 -13.31
CA ILE A 40 0.97 -0.93 -13.75
C ILE A 40 -0.21 0.05 -13.67
N ILE A 41 -0.31 0.82 -12.58
CA ILE A 41 -1.36 1.82 -12.38
C ILE A 41 -1.29 2.92 -13.45
N LEU A 42 -0.09 3.40 -13.77
CA LEU A 42 0.13 4.42 -14.78
C LEU A 42 -0.18 3.90 -16.19
N LEU A 43 0.20 2.65 -16.51
CA LEU A 43 -0.18 2.01 -17.77
C LEU A 43 -1.70 1.96 -17.92
N ARG A 44 -2.43 1.63 -16.85
CA ARG A 44 -3.90 1.67 -16.86
C ARG A 44 -4.45 3.08 -17.04
N ALA A 45 -3.87 4.06 -16.35
CA ALA A 45 -4.30 5.45 -16.47
C ALA A 45 -4.10 5.96 -17.91
N TYR A 46 -2.98 5.63 -18.54
CA TYR A 46 -2.70 5.92 -19.94
C TYR A 46 -3.78 5.33 -20.85
N THR A 47 -4.03 4.02 -20.79
CA THR A 47 -5.01 3.38 -21.69
C THR A 47 -6.43 3.88 -21.47
N LYS A 48 -6.78 4.25 -20.23
CA LYS A 48 -8.08 4.86 -19.92
C LYS A 48 -8.20 6.30 -20.43
N SER A 49 -7.12 7.07 -20.38
CA SER A 49 -7.08 8.46 -20.82
C SER A 49 -7.11 8.58 -22.34
N THR A 50 -6.33 7.74 -23.04
CA THR A 50 -6.19 7.79 -24.50
C THR A 50 -7.20 6.92 -25.25
N GLY A 51 -7.74 5.89 -24.59
CA GLY A 51 -8.52 4.83 -25.24
C GLY A 51 -7.66 3.85 -26.06
N ASP A 52 -6.35 4.06 -26.12
CA ASP A 52 -5.42 3.24 -26.88
C ASP A 52 -4.91 2.07 -26.03
N LEU A 53 -5.27 0.85 -26.45
CA LEU A 53 -4.84 -0.40 -25.82
C LEU A 53 -3.55 -0.97 -26.42
N SER A 54 -3.10 -0.47 -27.58
CA SER A 54 -2.02 -1.08 -28.35
C SER A 54 -0.73 -1.21 -27.55
N GLN A 55 -0.38 -0.17 -26.78
CA GLN A 55 0.79 -0.18 -25.91
C GLN A 55 0.71 -1.27 -24.83
N ALA A 56 -0.42 -1.39 -24.13
CA ALA A 56 -0.59 -2.39 -23.07
C ALA A 56 -0.63 -3.81 -23.62
N GLU A 57 -1.09 -3.99 -24.86
CA GLU A 57 -1.17 -5.27 -25.55
C GLU A 57 0.16 -5.76 -26.14
N THR A 58 1.19 -4.91 -26.18
CA THR A 58 2.52 -5.32 -26.65
C THR A 58 3.07 -6.48 -25.81
N PRO A 59 3.80 -7.45 -26.43
CA PRO A 59 4.42 -8.55 -25.70
C PRO A 59 5.31 -8.08 -24.54
N GLU A 60 6.01 -6.96 -24.71
CA GLU A 60 6.91 -6.39 -23.71
C GLU A 60 6.14 -5.88 -22.48
N CYS A 61 5.01 -5.17 -22.68
CA CYS A 61 4.18 -4.71 -21.58
C CYS A 61 3.48 -5.87 -20.86
N GLN A 62 2.96 -6.86 -21.60
CA GLN A 62 2.35 -8.06 -21.00
C GLN A 62 3.37 -8.82 -20.15
N LYS A 63 4.57 -9.06 -20.68
CA LYS A 63 5.67 -9.70 -19.95
C LYS A 63 6.09 -8.88 -18.73
N GLY A 64 6.18 -7.55 -18.86
CA GLY A 64 6.51 -6.64 -17.77
C GLY A 64 5.51 -6.74 -16.60
N MET A 65 4.20 -6.70 -16.91
CA MET A 65 3.14 -6.91 -15.91
C MET A 65 3.27 -8.29 -15.24
N MET A 66 3.43 -9.34 -16.04
CA MET A 66 3.55 -10.72 -15.53
C MET A 66 4.75 -10.90 -14.60
N LEU A 67 5.90 -10.31 -14.91
CA LEU A 67 7.10 -10.37 -14.05
C LEU A 67 6.86 -9.68 -12.71
N ILE A 68 6.25 -8.48 -12.71
CA ILE A 68 5.92 -7.75 -11.48
C ILE A 68 4.94 -8.56 -10.63
N LEU A 69 3.87 -9.07 -11.24
CA LEU A 69 2.83 -9.84 -10.54
C LEU A 69 3.37 -11.16 -9.98
N THR A 70 4.23 -11.85 -10.72
CA THR A 70 4.83 -13.11 -10.28
C THR A 70 5.69 -12.92 -9.03
N LEU A 71 6.44 -11.82 -8.94
CA LEU A 71 7.22 -11.49 -7.74
C LEU A 71 6.34 -11.25 -6.51
N CYS A 72 5.16 -10.64 -6.69
CA CYS A 72 4.26 -10.31 -5.58
C CYS A 72 3.28 -11.43 -5.20
N LEU A 73 3.00 -12.34 -6.14
CA LEU A 73 2.08 -13.47 -5.98
C LEU A 73 2.81 -14.79 -5.75
N SER A 74 4.14 -14.78 -5.64
CA SER A 74 4.94 -15.98 -5.36
C SER A 74 4.48 -16.63 -4.06
N GLU A 75 4.46 -17.95 -4.04
CA GLU A 75 4.25 -18.71 -2.81
C GLU A 75 5.45 -18.51 -1.88
N GLY A 76 5.16 -18.45 -0.58
CA GLY A 76 6.16 -18.24 0.45
C GLY A 76 5.67 -18.78 1.78
N ILE A 77 6.49 -18.59 2.82
CA ILE A 77 6.17 -18.98 4.19
C ILE A 77 5.22 -17.99 4.89
N ASP A 78 4.84 -16.91 4.20
CA ASP A 78 3.94 -15.91 4.74
C ASP A 78 2.53 -16.51 4.93
N THR A 79 1.97 -16.25 6.11
CA THR A 79 0.63 -16.73 6.49
C THR A 79 -0.44 -15.68 6.22
N PHE A 80 -0.04 -14.47 5.81
CA PHE A 80 -0.92 -13.36 5.50
C PHE A 80 -1.09 -13.17 3.98
N PRO A 81 -2.25 -12.68 3.52
CA PRO A 81 -2.44 -12.33 2.11
C PRO A 81 -1.75 -11.02 1.71
N THR A 82 -1.33 -10.21 2.68
CA THR A 82 -0.59 -8.97 2.51
C THR A 82 0.85 -9.22 2.08
N LEU A 83 1.49 -8.22 1.47
CA LEU A 83 2.87 -8.30 1.02
C LEU A 83 3.82 -7.88 2.15
N LEU A 84 4.66 -8.81 2.62
CA LEU A 84 5.70 -8.52 3.59
C LEU A 84 6.77 -7.59 3.01
N CYS A 85 7.06 -6.51 3.73
CA CYS A 85 7.97 -5.46 3.29
C CYS A 85 9.05 -5.16 4.32
N ALA A 86 10.26 -4.89 3.83
CA ALA A 86 11.32 -4.25 4.62
C ALA A 86 10.98 -2.78 4.90
N ASP A 87 11.66 -2.17 5.86
CA ASP A 87 11.54 -0.73 6.09
C ASP A 87 11.99 0.06 4.86
N GLY A 88 11.35 1.20 4.63
CA GLY A 88 11.65 2.10 3.53
C GLY A 88 11.10 1.71 2.14
N CYS A 89 10.36 0.63 2.03
CA CYS A 89 9.92 0.04 0.76
C CYS A 89 8.92 0.87 -0.09
N SER A 90 8.51 2.04 0.39
CA SER A 90 7.39 2.85 -0.15
C SER A 90 7.85 4.30 -0.39
N MET A 91 6.92 5.26 -0.57
CA MET A 91 7.28 6.68 -0.64
C MET A 91 8.11 7.12 0.56
N ILE A 92 7.84 6.53 1.73
CA ILE A 92 8.59 6.76 2.95
C ILE A 92 9.75 5.76 2.99
N ASP A 93 10.97 6.26 2.89
CA ASP A 93 12.19 5.46 2.82
C ASP A 93 12.80 5.15 4.21
N ARG A 94 12.35 5.80 5.30
CA ARG A 94 12.92 5.65 6.67
C ARG A 94 11.98 5.98 7.85
N MET A 95 10.99 5.15 8.19
CA MET A 95 10.10 5.40 9.36
C MET A 95 9.64 4.18 10.17
N GLY A 96 10.35 3.04 10.10
CA GLY A 96 9.99 1.85 10.87
C GLY A 96 8.69 1.20 10.39
N ILE A 97 8.41 1.30 9.08
CA ILE A 97 7.19 0.81 8.42
C ILE A 97 7.33 -0.62 7.87
N TYR A 98 8.29 -1.39 8.37
CA TYR A 98 8.45 -2.81 8.05
C TYR A 98 7.21 -3.63 8.43
N GLY A 99 7.01 -4.78 7.77
CA GLY A 99 5.83 -5.63 7.96
C GLY A 99 4.85 -5.43 6.81
N TYR A 100 3.62 -5.02 7.10
CA TYR A 100 2.55 -4.93 6.11
C TYR A 100 1.97 -3.51 6.05
N PRO A 101 2.72 -2.52 5.56
CA PRO A 101 2.28 -1.12 5.56
C PRO A 101 1.08 -0.90 4.63
N ILE A 102 0.06 -0.20 5.11
CA ILE A 102 -1.19 0.10 4.37
C ILE A 102 -0.94 0.70 2.99
N GLU A 103 0.09 1.54 2.85
CA GLU A 103 0.48 2.15 1.59
C GLU A 103 0.80 1.10 0.52
N ILE A 104 1.66 0.14 0.84
CA ILE A 104 2.00 -0.96 -0.07
C ILE A 104 0.79 -1.86 -0.31
N GLN A 105 0.01 -2.18 0.72
CA GLN A 105 -1.15 -3.07 0.55
C GLN A 105 -2.22 -2.46 -0.36
N ALA A 106 -2.49 -1.15 -0.21
CA ALA A 106 -3.45 -0.43 -1.03
C ALA A 106 -2.97 -0.31 -2.49
N LEU A 107 -1.69 0.02 -2.70
CA LEU A 107 -1.07 0.06 -4.03
C LEU A 107 -1.07 -1.32 -4.70
N PHE A 108 -0.74 -2.36 -3.94
CA PHE A 108 -0.76 -3.73 -4.44
C PHE A 108 -2.16 -4.15 -4.90
N LEU A 109 -3.20 -3.88 -4.10
CA LEU A 109 -4.57 -4.16 -4.48
C LEU A 109 -4.99 -3.37 -5.73
N MET A 110 -4.64 -2.09 -5.82
CA MET A 110 -4.92 -1.26 -7.00
C MET A 110 -4.21 -1.80 -8.25
N ALA A 111 -2.94 -2.18 -8.14
CA ALA A 111 -2.17 -2.78 -9.23
C ALA A 111 -2.77 -4.11 -9.69
N LEU A 112 -3.19 -4.98 -8.78
CA LEU A 112 -3.88 -6.23 -9.10
C LEU A 112 -5.19 -5.98 -9.89
N ARG A 113 -6.01 -5.00 -9.46
CA ARG A 113 -7.23 -4.61 -10.20
C ARG A 113 -6.92 -4.03 -11.57
N CYS A 114 -5.87 -3.22 -11.69
CA CYS A 114 -5.43 -2.69 -12.98
C CYS A 114 -4.94 -3.80 -13.91
N ALA A 115 -4.11 -4.72 -13.40
CA ALA A 115 -3.61 -5.86 -14.15
C ALA A 115 -4.74 -6.75 -14.69
N LEU A 116 -5.78 -7.04 -13.90
CA LEU A 116 -6.94 -7.80 -14.37
C LEU A 116 -7.60 -7.22 -15.62
N SER A 117 -7.56 -5.89 -15.78
CA SER A 117 -8.16 -5.22 -16.93
C SER A 117 -7.21 -5.03 -18.12
N LEU A 118 -5.92 -5.30 -17.93
CA LEU A 118 -4.88 -5.08 -18.95
C LEU A 118 -4.30 -6.41 -19.48
N LEU A 119 -4.35 -7.49 -18.71
CA LEU A 119 -3.81 -8.78 -19.10
C LEU A 119 -4.64 -9.43 -20.21
N LYS A 120 -3.96 -10.04 -21.17
CA LYS A 120 -4.59 -10.87 -22.21
C LYS A 120 -5.07 -12.21 -21.63
N HIS A 121 -6.09 -12.78 -22.26
CA HIS A 121 -6.67 -14.07 -21.88
C HIS A 121 -6.04 -15.26 -22.64
N ASP A 122 -4.73 -15.23 -22.87
CA ASP A 122 -3.99 -16.41 -23.34
C ASP A 122 -3.79 -17.42 -22.18
N ALA A 123 -3.10 -18.54 -22.44
CA ALA A 123 -2.96 -19.60 -21.45
C ALA A 123 -2.25 -19.13 -20.17
N GLU A 124 -1.12 -18.42 -20.30
CA GLU A 124 -0.36 -17.88 -19.17
C GLU A 124 -1.14 -16.76 -18.45
N GLY A 125 -1.81 -15.88 -19.21
CA GLY A 125 -2.62 -14.80 -18.66
C GLY A 125 -3.81 -15.31 -17.87
N LYS A 126 -4.48 -16.38 -18.31
CA LYS A 126 -5.59 -17.00 -17.56
C LYS A 126 -5.17 -17.52 -16.18
N GLU A 127 -4.06 -18.24 -16.10
CA GLU A 127 -3.54 -18.73 -14.82
C GLU A 127 -3.19 -17.57 -13.87
N CYS A 128 -2.55 -16.52 -14.41
CA CYS A 128 -2.25 -15.33 -13.63
C CYS A 128 -3.51 -14.63 -13.13
N ILE A 129 -4.52 -14.46 -13.98
CA ILE A 129 -5.81 -13.87 -13.64
C ILE A 129 -6.47 -14.63 -12.48
N GLU A 130 -6.47 -15.96 -12.49
CA GLU A 130 -7.02 -16.76 -11.39
C GLU A 130 -6.30 -16.50 -10.06
N ARG A 131 -4.96 -16.43 -10.09
CA ARG A 131 -4.15 -16.10 -8.91
C ARG A 131 -4.44 -14.69 -8.40
N ILE A 132 -4.58 -13.72 -9.31
CA ILE A 132 -4.94 -12.34 -8.98
C ILE A 132 -6.32 -12.29 -8.31
N VAL A 133 -7.33 -12.95 -8.87
CA VAL A 133 -8.69 -12.97 -8.31
C VAL A 133 -8.70 -13.57 -6.92
N LYS A 134 -8.04 -14.71 -6.70
CA LYS A 134 -7.91 -15.34 -5.37
C LYS A 134 -7.25 -14.39 -4.36
N ARG A 135 -6.13 -13.76 -4.75
CA ARG A 135 -5.42 -12.82 -3.88
C ARG A 135 -6.25 -11.57 -3.58
N LEU A 136 -6.95 -11.01 -4.55
CA LEU A 136 -7.82 -9.84 -4.35
C LEU A 136 -8.92 -10.10 -3.32
N HIS A 137 -9.55 -11.27 -3.36
CA HIS A 137 -10.56 -11.65 -2.36
C HIS A 137 -9.96 -11.73 -0.96
N ALA A 138 -8.85 -12.47 -0.80
CA ALA A 138 -8.19 -12.65 0.48
C ALA A 138 -7.68 -11.31 1.05
N LEU A 139 -7.06 -10.48 0.22
CA LEU A 139 -6.55 -9.18 0.61
C LEU A 139 -7.68 -8.21 0.98
N SER A 140 -8.75 -8.13 0.18
CA SER A 140 -9.90 -7.26 0.49
C SER A 140 -10.54 -7.63 1.82
N TYR A 141 -10.74 -8.93 2.08
CA TYR A 141 -11.26 -9.40 3.35
C TYR A 141 -10.33 -9.03 4.51
N HIS A 142 -9.03 -9.31 4.37
CA HIS A 142 -8.04 -9.06 5.41
C HIS A 142 -7.93 -7.57 5.76
N MET A 143 -7.81 -6.70 4.75
CA MET A 143 -7.69 -5.26 4.95
C MET A 143 -8.95 -4.69 5.64
N ARG A 144 -10.14 -5.04 5.16
CA ARG A 144 -11.41 -4.53 5.73
C ARG A 144 -11.66 -5.03 7.15
N SER A 145 -11.24 -6.25 7.47
CA SER A 145 -11.51 -6.88 8.77
C SER A 145 -10.50 -6.47 9.84
N TYR A 146 -9.22 -6.27 9.46
CA TYR A 146 -8.14 -6.15 10.43
C TYR A 146 -7.38 -4.83 10.38
N PHE A 147 -7.35 -4.14 9.23
CA PHE A 147 -6.72 -2.82 9.12
C PHE A 147 -7.71 -1.69 9.41
N TRP A 148 -9.01 -1.94 9.33
CA TRP A 148 -10.01 -0.91 9.60
C TRP A 148 -10.10 -0.60 11.10
N LEU A 149 -10.06 0.69 11.43
CA LEU A 149 -10.21 1.20 12.78
C LEU A 149 -11.19 2.38 12.80
N ASP A 150 -12.25 2.21 13.58
CA ASP A 150 -13.19 3.26 13.98
C ASP A 150 -13.36 3.24 15.50
N PHE A 151 -14.23 4.11 16.03
CA PHE A 151 -14.47 4.18 17.49
C PHE A 151 -14.95 2.85 18.10
N GLN A 152 -15.77 2.09 17.38
CA GLN A 152 -16.29 0.81 17.86
C GLN A 152 -15.18 -0.24 17.88
N GLN A 153 -14.42 -0.35 16.79
CA GLN A 153 -13.31 -1.29 16.68
C GLN A 153 -12.20 -0.97 17.67
N LEU A 154 -11.89 0.30 17.91
CA LEU A 154 -10.93 0.72 18.94
C LEU A 154 -11.39 0.26 20.33
N ASN A 155 -12.67 0.42 20.64
CA ASN A 155 -13.27 -0.05 21.89
C ASN A 155 -13.21 -1.58 22.06
N ASP A 156 -13.33 -2.32 20.96
CA ASP A 156 -13.25 -3.78 20.97
C ASP A 156 -11.81 -4.25 21.16
N ILE A 157 -10.84 -3.63 20.47
CA ILE A 157 -9.40 -3.91 20.62
C ILE A 157 -8.94 -3.60 22.05
N TYR A 158 -9.40 -2.50 22.63
CA TYR A 158 -9.09 -2.14 24.02
C TYR A 158 -9.56 -3.20 25.04
N ARG A 159 -10.57 -4.01 24.69
CA ARG A 159 -11.13 -5.07 25.53
C ARG A 159 -10.61 -6.46 25.17
N TYR A 160 -9.63 -6.57 24.28
CA TYR A 160 -9.06 -7.85 23.89
C TYR A 160 -8.49 -8.61 25.09
N LYS A 161 -8.68 -9.92 25.07
CA LYS A 161 -7.90 -10.83 25.89
C LYS A 161 -6.64 -11.22 25.14
N THR A 162 -5.55 -11.39 25.86
CA THR A 162 -4.27 -11.87 25.31
C THR A 162 -4.21 -13.39 25.38
N GLU A 163 -3.27 -13.97 24.63
CA GLU A 163 -2.96 -15.41 24.65
C GLU A 163 -4.13 -16.31 24.16
N GLU A 164 -4.96 -15.81 23.25
CA GLU A 164 -6.02 -16.59 22.64
C GLU A 164 -5.45 -17.57 21.59
N TYR A 165 -5.46 -18.87 21.89
CA TYR A 165 -5.01 -19.92 20.98
C TYR A 165 -6.20 -20.74 20.45
N SER A 166 -6.92 -20.21 19.46
CA SER A 166 -7.99 -20.93 18.78
C SER A 166 -8.31 -20.34 17.40
N HIS A 167 -8.93 -21.13 16.51
CA HIS A 167 -9.43 -20.62 15.23
C HIS A 167 -10.59 -19.62 15.37
N THR A 168 -11.25 -19.63 16.54
CA THR A 168 -12.35 -18.72 16.91
C THR A 168 -11.88 -17.54 17.76
N ALA A 169 -10.58 -17.31 17.86
CA ALA A 169 -10.01 -16.19 18.60
C ALA A 169 -10.48 -14.85 18.01
N VAL A 170 -10.80 -13.90 18.89
CA VAL A 170 -11.14 -12.53 18.53
C VAL A 170 -9.84 -11.75 18.31
N ASN A 171 -8.87 -11.91 19.21
CA ASN A 171 -7.55 -11.27 19.12
C ASN A 171 -6.58 -12.10 18.27
N LYS A 172 -6.84 -12.16 16.95
CA LYS A 172 -6.08 -13.03 16.02
C LYS A 172 -4.59 -12.71 15.91
N PHE A 173 -4.19 -11.48 16.23
CA PHE A 173 -2.80 -11.06 16.17
C PHE A 173 -2.14 -10.99 17.54
N ASN A 174 -2.83 -11.39 18.61
CA ASN A 174 -2.35 -11.31 19.99
C ASN A 174 -1.83 -9.91 20.36
N VAL A 175 -2.60 -8.87 19.98
CA VAL A 175 -2.29 -7.48 20.31
C VAL A 175 -2.51 -7.26 21.80
N ILE A 176 -1.58 -6.57 22.45
CA ILE A 176 -1.68 -6.20 23.86
C ILE A 176 -2.46 -4.88 23.95
N PRO A 177 -3.63 -4.82 24.60
CA PRO A 177 -4.41 -3.59 24.71
C PRO A 177 -3.62 -2.42 25.31
N ASP A 178 -2.78 -2.70 26.31
CA ASP A 178 -1.92 -1.69 26.96
C ASP A 178 -0.84 -1.10 26.02
N SER A 179 -0.65 -1.67 24.83
CA SER A 179 0.27 -1.14 23.81
C SER A 179 -0.36 -0.07 22.92
N ILE A 180 -1.68 0.16 23.02
CA ILE A 180 -2.37 1.21 22.26
C ILE A 180 -1.88 2.58 22.78
N PRO A 181 -1.30 3.44 21.92
CA PRO A 181 -0.84 4.75 22.37
C PRO A 181 -1.99 5.66 22.82
N ASP A 182 -1.80 6.41 23.90
CA ASP A 182 -2.83 7.31 24.46
C ASP A 182 -3.41 8.30 23.44
N TRP A 183 -2.57 8.82 22.55
CA TRP A 183 -2.99 9.78 21.52
C TRP A 183 -4.06 9.21 20.58
N VAL A 184 -4.17 7.89 20.43
CA VAL A 184 -5.18 7.24 19.57
C VAL A 184 -6.58 7.49 20.11
N PHE A 185 -6.77 7.48 21.43
CA PHE A 185 -8.07 7.72 22.06
C PHE A 185 -8.54 9.16 21.87
N ASP A 186 -7.62 10.12 21.96
CA ASP A 186 -7.91 11.53 21.69
C ASP A 186 -8.12 11.79 20.18
N PHE A 187 -7.35 11.10 19.35
CA PHE A 187 -7.39 11.25 17.90
C PHE A 187 -8.65 10.65 17.28
N MET A 188 -9.16 9.52 17.78
CA MET A 188 -10.32 8.85 17.19
C MET A 188 -11.63 9.61 17.47
N PRO A 189 -12.34 10.12 16.45
CA PRO A 189 -13.65 10.74 16.63
C PRO A 189 -14.75 9.69 16.88
N THR A 190 -15.92 10.14 17.32
CA THR A 190 -17.11 9.28 17.44
C THR A 190 -17.71 8.92 16.08
N GLY A 191 -17.58 9.82 15.09
CA GLY A 191 -17.94 9.60 13.70
C GLY A 191 -16.69 9.61 12.83
N GLY A 192 -16.42 8.51 12.13
CA GLY A 192 -15.26 8.38 11.25
C GLY A 192 -14.37 7.18 11.58
N GLY A 193 -13.37 6.98 10.74
CA GLY A 193 -12.44 5.85 10.85
C GLY A 193 -11.41 5.85 9.73
N TYR A 194 -10.42 4.97 9.83
CA TYR A 194 -9.36 4.85 8.83
C TYR A 194 -8.73 3.47 8.82
N PHE A 195 -7.95 3.19 7.78
CA PHE A 195 -7.05 2.05 7.76
C PHE A 195 -5.75 2.37 8.49
N ILE A 196 -5.44 1.60 9.55
CA ILE A 196 -4.23 1.75 10.34
C ILE A 196 -2.97 1.45 9.52
N GLY A 197 -1.85 1.98 9.98
CA GLY A 197 -0.58 1.94 9.26
C GLY A 197 -0.05 0.54 8.99
N ASN A 198 -0.19 -0.38 9.95
CA ASN A 198 0.38 -1.72 9.85
C ASN A 198 -0.32 -2.68 10.83
N VAL A 199 -0.46 -3.95 10.41
CA VAL A 199 -0.94 -5.04 11.26
C VAL A 199 0.01 -6.22 11.10
N SER A 200 0.65 -6.65 12.18
CA SER A 200 1.58 -7.77 12.22
C SER A 200 1.34 -8.60 13.49
N PRO A 201 1.86 -9.84 13.59
CA PRO A 201 1.82 -10.60 14.84
C PRO A 201 2.37 -9.77 16.01
N ALA A 202 1.57 -9.66 17.07
CA ALA A 202 1.83 -8.89 18.29
C ALA A 202 2.11 -7.38 18.08
N ARG A 203 1.82 -6.81 16.91
CA ARG A 203 2.08 -5.40 16.62
C ARG A 203 0.99 -4.78 15.74
N MET A 204 0.39 -3.70 16.21
CA MET A 204 -0.42 -2.80 15.38
C MET A 204 0.19 -1.41 15.40
N ASP A 205 0.34 -0.82 14.22
CA ASP A 205 0.78 0.56 14.07
C ASP A 205 -0.43 1.44 13.78
N PHE A 206 -0.89 2.15 14.79
CA PHE A 206 -2.08 2.99 14.73
C PHE A 206 -1.88 4.28 13.94
N ARG A 207 -0.65 4.61 13.48
CA ARG A 207 -0.41 5.86 12.72
C ARG A 207 -1.31 5.92 11.48
N TRP A 208 -1.83 7.12 11.19
CA TRP A 208 -2.59 7.39 9.97
C TRP A 208 -1.66 7.71 8.81
N PHE A 209 -1.83 7.00 7.69
CA PHE A 209 -1.07 7.23 6.45
C PHE A 209 -2.00 7.72 5.35
N CYS A 210 -1.75 8.94 4.87
CA CYS A 210 -2.57 9.62 3.86
C CYS A 210 -2.67 8.80 2.56
N LEU A 211 -1.54 8.47 1.95
CA LEU A 211 -1.51 7.82 0.64
C LEU A 211 -2.24 6.46 0.67
N GLY A 212 -1.97 5.64 1.70
CA GLY A 212 -2.64 4.36 1.87
C GLY A 212 -4.16 4.47 1.97
N ASN A 213 -4.68 5.41 2.76
CA ASN A 213 -6.12 5.64 2.89
C ASN A 213 -6.75 6.20 1.60
N CYS A 214 -6.09 7.16 0.94
CA CYS A 214 -6.56 7.71 -0.33
C CYS A 214 -6.62 6.64 -1.42
N ILE A 215 -5.56 5.83 -1.58
CA ILE A 215 -5.54 4.75 -2.57
C ILE A 215 -6.58 3.70 -2.22
N ALA A 216 -6.80 3.39 -0.93
CA ALA A 216 -7.85 2.44 -0.51
C ALA A 216 -9.25 2.88 -0.97
N ILE A 217 -9.56 4.18 -0.95
CA ILE A 217 -10.79 4.73 -1.51
C ILE A 217 -10.80 4.60 -3.04
N LEU A 218 -9.74 5.07 -3.70
CA LEU A 218 -9.65 5.11 -5.18
C LEU A 218 -9.73 3.72 -5.83
N CYS A 219 -9.18 2.69 -5.17
CA CYS A 219 -9.20 1.31 -5.68
C CYS A 219 -10.39 0.48 -5.19
N SER A 220 -11.34 1.11 -4.50
CA SER A 220 -12.51 0.46 -3.89
C SER A 220 -12.12 -0.69 -2.94
N LEU A 221 -10.98 -0.57 -2.27
CA LEU A 221 -10.63 -1.41 -1.13
C LEU A 221 -11.53 -1.03 0.04
N ALA A 222 -11.66 0.25 0.34
CA ALA A 222 -12.63 0.77 1.29
C ALA A 222 -14.06 0.49 0.79
N THR A 223 -14.98 0.09 1.68
CA THR A 223 -16.41 0.12 1.34
C THR A 223 -16.88 1.58 1.21
N PRO A 224 -18.07 1.84 0.62
CA PRO A 224 -18.62 3.19 0.58
C PRO A 224 -18.72 3.82 1.97
N GLU A 225 -19.14 3.06 2.98
CA GLU A 225 -19.26 3.50 4.38
C GLU A 225 -17.89 3.84 4.97
N GLN A 226 -16.89 2.98 4.77
CA GLN A 226 -15.51 3.25 5.19
C GLN A 226 -14.91 4.47 4.50
N SER A 227 -15.24 4.68 3.21
CA SER A 227 -14.77 5.84 2.44
C SER A 227 -15.35 7.13 2.99
N MET A 228 -16.65 7.14 3.31
CA MET A 228 -17.29 8.28 3.97
C MET A 228 -16.69 8.53 5.36
N ALA A 229 -16.51 7.48 6.15
CA ALA A 229 -15.91 7.59 7.48
C ALA A 229 -14.46 8.12 7.46
N ILE A 230 -13.67 7.83 6.41
CA ILE A 230 -12.35 8.46 6.20
C ILE A 230 -12.49 9.96 5.93
N MET A 231 -13.48 10.36 5.12
CA MET A 231 -13.72 11.78 4.85
C MET A 231 -14.21 12.52 6.10
N ASP A 232 -15.12 11.93 6.87
CA ASP A 232 -15.61 12.47 8.15
C ASP A 232 -14.44 12.66 9.13
N LEU A 233 -13.53 11.68 9.24
CA LEU A 233 -12.31 11.81 10.04
C LEU A 233 -11.42 12.98 9.59
N ILE A 234 -11.24 13.16 8.28
CA ILE A 234 -10.43 14.25 7.72
C ILE A 234 -11.05 15.60 8.07
N GLU A 235 -12.38 15.73 7.97
CA GLU A 235 -13.11 16.95 8.33
C GLU A 235 -13.01 17.24 9.83
N GLU A 236 -13.27 16.24 10.69
CA GLU A 236 -13.22 16.40 12.14
C GLU A 236 -11.82 16.69 12.69
N ARG A 237 -10.77 16.18 12.03
CA ARG A 237 -9.36 16.36 12.43
C ARG A 237 -8.60 17.34 11.55
N TRP A 238 -9.30 18.14 10.74
CA TRP A 238 -8.70 19.07 9.77
C TRP A 238 -7.63 20.00 10.37
N GLU A 239 -7.89 20.56 11.55
CA GLU A 239 -6.95 21.49 12.21
C GLU A 239 -5.62 20.81 12.60
N LEU A 240 -5.63 19.52 12.94
CA LEU A 240 -4.41 18.75 13.23
C LEU A 240 -3.52 18.67 11.99
N TRP A 241 -4.11 18.34 10.84
CA TRP A 241 -3.41 18.25 9.56
C TRP A 241 -2.90 19.62 9.11
N ARG A 242 -3.75 20.64 9.20
CA ARG A 242 -3.41 22.03 8.84
C ARG A 242 -2.19 22.54 9.60
N ASN A 243 -2.12 22.26 10.90
CA ASN A 243 -1.02 22.69 11.75
C ASN A 243 0.26 21.88 11.45
N ALA A 244 0.14 20.59 11.17
CA ALA A 244 1.28 19.77 10.75
C ALA A 244 1.93 20.30 9.44
N THR A 245 1.13 20.68 8.44
CA THR A 245 1.65 21.24 7.18
C THR A 245 2.36 22.57 7.39
N LYS A 246 1.79 23.48 8.22
CA LYS A 246 2.43 24.77 8.54
C LYS A 246 3.78 24.59 9.23
N ASN A 247 3.89 23.63 10.14
CA ASN A 247 5.12 23.33 10.87
C ASN A 247 6.20 22.69 9.99
N SER A 248 5.82 21.89 9.00
CA SER A 248 6.76 21.35 8.01
C SER A 248 7.31 22.45 7.09
N LEU A 249 6.43 23.33 6.59
CA LEU A 249 6.81 24.45 5.72
C LEU A 249 7.70 25.48 6.44
N SER A 250 7.50 25.69 7.74
CA SER A 250 8.35 26.60 8.53
C SER A 250 9.73 26.01 8.83
N ARG A 251 9.85 24.68 8.95
CA ARG A 251 11.15 23.98 9.09
C ARG A 251 11.94 24.00 7.79
N ASN A 252 11.31 23.78 6.63
CA ASN A 252 11.99 23.82 5.33
C ASN A 252 12.41 25.23 4.88
N ARG A 253 11.90 26.30 5.51
CA ARG A 253 12.38 27.68 5.27
C ARG A 253 13.60 28.07 6.12
N LYS A 254 14.01 27.21 7.08
CA LYS A 254 15.14 27.46 7.98
C LYS A 254 16.39 26.61 7.66
N SER A 255 16.36 25.81 6.60
CA SER A 255 17.52 25.13 6.01
C SER A 255 17.87 25.75 4.67
#